data_AF-A0A2N1NKT9-F1
#
_entry.id   AF-A0A2N1NKT9-F1
#
_cell.length_a   1.000
_cell.length_b   1.000
_cell.length_c   1.000
_cell.angle_alpha   90.00
_cell.angle_beta   90.00
_cell.angle_gamma   90.00
#
_symmetry.space_group_name_H-M   'P 1'
#
loop_
_entity.id
_entity.type
_entity.pdbx_description
1 polymer ?
#
loop_
_entity_poly.entity_id
_entity_poly.type
_entity_poly.pdbx_seq_one_letter_code
_entity_poly.pdbx_strand_id
1 'polypeptide(L)'
;MKFKIPYINPIVFEIILKYIYTGEVDITGQSRLIVFELLVASDELLLEELFEHVRDYLIEKQAIWIQENFVLVLRTVFKLASYKKLQNYCIETICADPQPFFTSKNFLSLNKVSLYNLLRRNDLQIDEIDIWDCLIKWGIGQTPGFGIRNSDRTMWNKKSYEALKKTLNHFIPLIRFVEISSNDYFDKVRPYKAIIPDRIYEEIEEFYFKDTRNMKINRVVNSSYAIYDHSGMNGINFGGGDLVLENDYLTLSRSGNYENLRKNRFEFLDDSYKNQYGVEEIEAFSVVKI
;
A
#
# COMPACT_ATOMS: atom_id res chain seq x y z
N MET A 1 7.90 32.32 37.80
CA MET A 1 7.78 31.09 36.99
C MET A 1 6.35 31.02 36.48
N LYS A 2 6.10 31.18 35.17
CA LYS A 2 4.75 31.01 34.60
C LYS A 2 4.58 29.54 34.23
N PHE A 3 3.85 28.80 35.03
CA PHE A 3 3.47 27.42 34.71
C PHE A 3 2.34 27.48 33.69
N LYS A 4 2.59 26.99 32.48
CA LYS A 4 1.57 26.93 31.42
C LYS A 4 1.07 25.50 31.40
N ILE A 5 -0.08 25.26 32.03
CA ILE A 5 -0.70 23.94 32.02
C ILE A 5 -1.20 23.69 30.58
N PRO A 6 -0.92 22.53 29.99
CA PRO A 6 -1.54 22.12 28.73
C PRO A 6 -3.08 22.13 28.86
N TYR A 7 -3.81 22.16 27.74
CA TYR A 7 -5.27 22.07 27.81
C TYR A 7 -5.66 20.68 28.31
N ILE A 8 -5.96 20.57 29.61
CA ILE A 8 -6.50 19.38 30.24
C ILE A 8 -8.01 19.52 30.30
N ASN A 9 -8.72 18.46 29.92
CA ASN A 9 -10.18 18.39 30.03
C ASN A 9 -10.60 18.68 31.49
N PRO A 10 -11.57 19.58 31.76
CA PRO A 10 -11.98 19.93 33.11
C PRO A 10 -12.36 18.71 33.97
N ILE A 11 -13.01 17.70 33.39
CA ILE A 11 -13.40 16.47 34.10
C ILE A 11 -12.15 15.69 34.53
N VAL A 12 -11.17 15.57 33.63
CA VAL A 12 -9.90 14.90 33.93
C VAL A 12 -9.13 15.66 35.01
N PHE A 13 -9.13 17.00 34.94
CA PHE A 13 -8.48 17.84 35.94
C PHE A 13 -9.11 17.69 37.33
N GLU A 14 -10.44 17.59 37.42
CA GLU A 14 -11.14 17.32 38.69
C GLU A 14 -10.75 15.95 39.28
N ILE A 15 -10.63 14.91 38.44
CA ILE A 15 -10.19 13.58 38.87
C ILE A 15 -8.76 13.66 39.42
N ILE A 16 -7.86 14.34 38.71
CA ILE A 16 -6.46 14.52 39.13
C ILE A 16 -6.37 15.31 40.44
N LEU A 17 -7.13 16.39 40.58
CA LEU A 17 -7.18 17.16 41.83
C LEU A 17 -7.64 16.26 42.98
N LYS A 18 -8.71 15.48 42.80
CA LYS A 18 -9.16 14.56 43.84
C LYS A 18 -8.06 13.57 44.22
N TYR A 19 -7.42 12.94 43.24
CA TYR A 19 -6.30 12.02 43.47
C TYR A 19 -5.15 12.66 44.25
N ILE A 20 -4.74 13.88 43.92
CA ILE A 20 -3.67 14.60 44.63
C ILE A 20 -4.02 14.83 46.11
N TYR A 21 -5.30 15.10 46.42
CA TYR A 21 -5.74 15.39 47.78
C TYR A 21 -6.02 14.14 48.62
N THR A 22 -6.47 13.04 48.01
CA THR A 22 -6.93 11.84 48.73
C THR A 22 -6.03 10.62 48.54
N GLY A 23 -5.15 10.61 47.54
CA GLY A 23 -4.38 9.43 47.13
C GLY A 23 -5.23 8.35 46.44
N GLU A 24 -6.51 8.62 46.16
CA GLU A 24 -7.47 7.64 45.65
C GLU A 24 -8.06 8.12 44.32
N VAL A 25 -8.27 7.19 43.39
CA VAL A 25 -8.92 7.44 42.10
C VAL A 25 -9.99 6.40 41.83
N ASP A 26 -11.18 6.84 41.41
CA ASP A 26 -12.24 5.95 40.91
C ASP A 26 -12.47 6.20 39.42
N ILE A 27 -12.06 5.21 38.61
CA ILE A 27 -12.17 5.23 37.15
C ILE A 27 -13.27 4.29 36.61
N THR A 28 -13.95 3.55 37.48
CA THR A 28 -14.87 2.47 37.06
C THR A 28 -16.15 2.99 36.39
N GLY A 29 -16.63 4.17 36.80
CA GLY A 29 -17.79 4.85 36.23
C GLY A 29 -17.47 5.86 35.12
N GLN A 30 -16.19 6.09 34.82
CA GLN A 30 -15.77 7.10 33.85
C GLN A 30 -15.89 6.59 32.42
N SER A 31 -16.08 7.50 31.47
CA SER A 31 -16.04 7.12 30.05
C SER A 31 -14.62 6.68 29.68
N ARG A 32 -14.49 5.68 28.79
CA ARG A 32 -13.16 5.18 28.38
C ARG A 32 -12.27 6.26 27.77
N LEU A 33 -12.88 7.23 27.08
CA LEU A 33 -12.16 8.39 26.56
C LEU A 33 -11.61 9.27 27.70
N ILE A 34 -12.39 9.53 28.76
CA ILE A 34 -11.92 10.26 29.94
C ILE A 34 -10.80 9.49 30.65
N VAL A 35 -10.91 8.17 30.78
CA VAL A 35 -9.84 7.33 31.35
C VAL A 35 -8.56 7.40 30.49
N PHE A 36 -8.69 7.41 29.18
CA PHE A 36 -7.56 7.57 28.27
C PHE A 36 -6.95 8.98 28.33
N GLU A 37 -7.76 10.04 28.42
CA GLU A 37 -7.27 11.40 28.63
C GLU A 37 -6.59 11.56 30.01
N LEU A 38 -7.09 10.87 31.03
CA LEU A 38 -6.46 10.79 32.36
C LEU A 38 -5.08 10.15 32.27
N LEU A 39 -4.90 9.08 31.50
CA LEU A 39 -3.58 8.49 31.25
C LEU A 39 -2.60 9.54 30.72
N VAL A 40 -3.03 10.30 29.70
CA VAL A 40 -2.20 11.34 29.06
C VAL A 40 -1.84 12.45 30.04
N ALA A 41 -2.84 12.97 30.76
CA ALA A 41 -2.61 14.04 31.73
C ALA A 41 -1.75 13.58 32.91
N SER A 42 -1.85 12.32 33.33
CA SER A 42 -1.01 11.77 34.42
C SER A 42 0.46 11.70 34.02
N ASP A 43 0.77 11.31 32.78
CA ASP A 43 2.14 11.35 32.23
C ASP A 43 2.65 12.79 32.10
N GLU A 44 1.83 13.71 31.55
CA GLU A 44 2.21 15.12 31.39
C GLU A 44 2.49 15.83 32.72
N LEU A 45 1.78 15.46 33.79
CA LEU A 45 1.96 15.98 35.14
C LEU A 45 2.95 15.18 35.98
N LEU A 46 3.59 14.15 35.41
CA LEU A 46 4.57 13.28 36.08
C LEU A 46 4.00 12.56 37.33
N LEU A 47 2.72 12.17 37.28
CA LEU A 47 2.04 11.39 38.30
C LEU A 47 2.21 9.89 38.02
N GLU A 48 3.41 9.38 38.26
CA GLU A 48 3.83 8.03 37.83
C GLU A 48 2.92 6.92 38.36
N GLU A 49 2.59 6.90 39.65
CA GLU A 49 1.72 5.86 40.23
C GLU A 49 0.32 5.85 39.60
N LEU A 50 -0.29 7.02 39.39
CA LEU A 50 -1.58 7.14 38.71
C LEU A 50 -1.47 6.71 37.25
N PHE A 51 -0.42 7.11 36.55
CA PHE A 51 -0.16 6.72 35.17
C PHE A 51 -0.09 5.19 35.02
N GLU A 52 0.72 4.53 35.85
CA GLU A 52 0.89 3.09 35.84
C GLU A 52 -0.45 2.37 36.12
N HIS A 53 -1.20 2.84 37.12
CA HIS A 53 -2.50 2.29 37.48
C HIS A 53 -3.51 2.40 36.32
N VAL A 54 -3.64 3.58 35.72
CA VAL A 54 -4.59 3.82 34.61
C VAL A 54 -4.19 3.03 33.36
N ARG A 55 -2.89 2.93 33.08
CA ARG A 55 -2.38 2.17 31.93
C ARG A 55 -2.72 0.69 32.06
N ASP A 56 -2.50 0.12 33.24
CA ASP A 56 -2.74 -1.29 33.49
C ASP A 56 -4.25 -1.60 33.48
N TYR A 57 -5.08 -0.71 34.03
CA TYR A 57 -6.54 -0.80 33.90
C TYR A 57 -7.00 -0.80 32.43
N LEU A 58 -6.45 0.08 31.58
CA LEU A 58 -6.80 0.14 30.17
C LEU A 58 -6.47 -1.17 29.45
N ILE A 59 -5.27 -1.72 29.68
CA ILE A 59 -4.81 -2.97 29.07
C ILE A 59 -5.66 -4.17 29.55
N GLU A 60 -5.87 -4.29 30.85
CA GLU A 60 -6.49 -5.49 31.44
C GLU A 60 -8.02 -5.49 31.39
N LYS A 61 -8.65 -4.31 31.49
CA LYS A 61 -10.11 -4.17 31.64
C LYS A 61 -10.79 -3.53 30.43
N GLN A 62 -10.06 -2.79 29.60
CA GLN A 62 -10.60 -2.06 28.45
C GLN A 62 -9.96 -2.47 27.11
N ALA A 63 -9.45 -3.71 27.03
CA ALA A 63 -8.84 -4.30 25.84
C ALA A 63 -9.67 -4.10 24.56
N ILE A 64 -10.98 -4.38 24.62
CA ILE A 64 -11.91 -4.22 23.48
C ILE A 64 -11.95 -2.77 23.01
N TRP A 65 -12.07 -1.82 23.93
CA TRP A 65 -12.12 -0.40 23.59
C TRP A 65 -10.80 0.06 22.94
N ILE A 66 -9.65 -0.43 23.42
CA ILE A 66 -8.35 -0.14 22.80
C ILE A 66 -8.34 -0.62 21.34
N GLN A 67 -8.82 -1.84 21.09
CA GLN A 67 -8.85 -2.42 19.74
C GLN A 67 -9.74 -1.61 18.79
N GLU A 68 -10.92 -1.20 19.25
CA GLU A 68 -11.82 -0.33 18.48
C GLU A 68 -11.21 1.06 18.20
N ASN A 69 -10.26 1.50 19.04
CA ASN A 69 -9.69 2.85 19.01
C ASN A 69 -8.18 2.87 18.75
N PHE A 70 -7.61 1.83 18.12
CA PHE A 70 -6.17 1.71 17.93
C PHE A 70 -5.53 2.96 17.35
N VAL A 71 -6.13 3.59 16.35
CA VAL A 71 -5.53 4.76 15.69
C VAL A 71 -5.42 5.95 16.64
N LEU A 72 -6.42 6.17 17.50
CA LEU A 72 -6.37 7.19 18.54
C LEU A 72 -5.27 6.85 19.55
N VAL A 73 -5.25 5.62 20.05
CA VAL A 73 -4.28 5.17 21.05
C VAL A 73 -2.86 5.29 20.49
N LEU A 74 -2.59 4.68 19.34
CA LEU A 74 -1.30 4.70 18.65
C LEU A 74 -0.81 6.12 18.35
N ARG A 75 -1.70 7.03 17.94
CA ARG A 75 -1.34 8.44 17.71
C ARG A 75 -0.77 9.13 18.96
N THR A 76 -1.28 8.77 20.13
CA THR A 76 -0.83 9.31 21.41
C THR A 76 0.41 8.58 21.89
N VAL A 77 0.37 7.25 21.94
CA VAL A 77 1.40 6.45 22.61
C VAL A 77 2.73 6.44 21.86
N PHE A 78 2.74 6.42 20.51
CA PHE A 78 3.99 6.36 19.74
C PHE A 78 4.86 7.62 19.82
N LYS A 79 4.37 8.68 20.48
CA LYS A 79 5.14 9.92 20.67
C LYS A 79 6.04 9.89 21.91
N LEU A 80 5.79 8.99 22.85
CA LEU A 80 6.30 9.10 24.21
C LEU A 80 6.91 7.78 24.67
N ALA A 81 8.13 7.85 25.22
CA ALA A 81 8.88 6.66 25.65
C ALA A 81 8.23 5.95 26.86
N SER A 82 7.50 6.69 27.71
CA SER A 82 6.80 6.18 28.90
C SER A 82 5.70 5.16 28.59
N TYR A 83 5.21 5.12 27.35
CA TYR A 83 4.09 4.26 26.95
C TYR A 83 4.51 2.90 26.41
N LYS A 84 5.77 2.48 26.57
CA LYS A 84 6.30 1.26 25.94
C LYS A 84 5.45 0.00 26.21
N LYS A 85 4.92 -0.17 27.43
CA LYS A 85 4.02 -1.30 27.77
C LYS A 85 2.73 -1.28 26.93
N LEU A 86 2.09 -0.12 26.83
CA LEU A 86 0.85 0.03 26.04
C LEU A 86 1.12 -0.03 24.53
N GLN A 87 2.25 0.52 24.06
CA GLN A 87 2.69 0.39 22.68
C GLN A 87 2.88 -1.08 22.30
N ASN A 88 3.62 -1.84 23.11
CA ASN A 88 3.85 -3.26 22.89
C ASN A 88 2.54 -4.04 22.86
N TYR A 89 1.64 -3.80 23.83
CA TYR A 89 0.32 -4.40 23.85
C TYR A 89 -0.46 -4.14 22.55
N CYS A 90 -0.52 -2.88 22.09
CA CYS A 90 -1.21 -2.55 20.84
C CYS A 90 -0.56 -3.25 19.63
N ILE A 91 0.76 -3.25 19.55
CA ILE A 91 1.50 -3.87 18.45
C ILE A 91 1.28 -5.39 18.44
N GLU A 92 1.44 -6.06 19.57
CA GLU A 92 1.23 -7.50 19.72
C GLU A 92 -0.20 -7.89 19.33
N THR A 93 -1.19 -7.10 19.77
CA THR A 93 -2.59 -7.34 19.41
C THR A 93 -2.83 -7.18 17.90
N ILE A 94 -2.26 -6.15 17.26
CA ILE A 94 -2.36 -5.94 15.81
C ILE A 94 -1.61 -7.05 15.05
N CYS A 95 -0.47 -7.53 15.54
CA CYS A 95 0.27 -8.61 14.87
C CYS A 95 -0.49 -9.95 14.97
N ALA A 96 -1.22 -10.18 16.06
CA ALA A 96 -2.02 -11.39 16.26
C ALA A 96 -3.25 -11.45 15.33
N ASP A 97 -3.91 -10.32 15.09
CA ASP A 97 -5.01 -10.19 14.13
C ASP A 97 -4.96 -8.84 13.40
N PRO A 98 -4.19 -8.74 12.30
CA PRO A 98 -3.97 -7.46 11.62
C PRO A 98 -5.19 -6.99 10.81
N GLN A 99 -6.03 -7.91 10.34
CA GLN A 99 -7.06 -7.60 9.35
C GLN A 99 -8.07 -6.53 9.80
N PRO A 100 -8.63 -6.57 11.03
CA PRO A 100 -9.54 -5.52 11.52
C PRO A 100 -8.89 -4.13 11.56
N PHE A 101 -7.59 -4.06 11.85
CA PHE A 101 -6.86 -2.80 11.91
C PHE A 101 -6.64 -2.21 10.52
N PHE A 102 -6.14 -3.00 9.57
CA PHE A 102 -5.83 -2.53 8.21
C PHE A 102 -7.09 -2.24 7.39
N THR A 103 -8.21 -2.92 7.64
CA THR A 103 -9.49 -2.66 6.95
C THR A 103 -10.27 -1.47 7.52
N SER A 104 -9.88 -0.97 8.70
CA SER A 104 -10.56 0.15 9.36
C SER A 104 -10.41 1.45 8.59
N LYS A 105 -11.49 2.23 8.46
CA LYS A 105 -11.43 3.61 7.91
C LYS A 105 -10.50 4.51 8.72
N ASN A 106 -10.37 4.24 10.02
CA ASN A 106 -9.51 5.02 10.90
C ASN A 106 -8.03 4.88 10.51
N PHE A 107 -7.62 3.76 9.90
CA PHE A 107 -6.24 3.51 9.47
C PHE A 107 -5.69 4.65 8.60
N LEU A 108 -6.53 5.22 7.74
CA LEU A 108 -6.16 6.33 6.85
C LEU A 108 -5.70 7.59 7.59
N SER A 109 -6.05 7.72 8.88
CA SER A 109 -5.65 8.84 9.75
C SER A 109 -4.41 8.57 10.61
N LEU A 110 -3.80 7.38 10.46
CA LEU A 110 -2.59 7.01 11.18
C LEU A 110 -1.43 7.94 10.79
N ASN A 111 -0.64 8.37 11.77
CA ASN A 111 0.51 9.22 11.51
C ASN A 111 1.68 8.43 10.89
N LYS A 112 2.60 9.14 10.22
CA LYS A 112 3.73 8.54 9.49
C LYS A 112 4.62 7.67 10.37
N VAL A 113 4.90 8.09 11.61
CA VAL A 113 5.82 7.39 12.53
C VAL A 113 5.22 6.06 12.96
N SER A 114 3.95 6.06 13.36
CA SER A 114 3.23 4.84 13.74
C SER A 114 3.12 3.86 12.58
N LEU A 115 2.78 4.33 11.38
CA LEU A 115 2.71 3.48 10.20
C LEU A 115 4.08 2.86 9.87
N TYR A 116 5.14 3.66 9.90
CA TYR A 116 6.50 3.19 9.58
C TYR A 116 6.96 2.11 10.57
N ASN A 117 6.74 2.33 11.86
CA ASN A 117 7.10 1.37 12.90
C ASN A 117 6.32 0.06 12.78
N LEU A 118 5.07 0.12 12.31
CA LEU A 118 4.26 -1.06 12.06
C LEU A 118 4.81 -1.83 10.85
N LEU A 119 4.93 -1.18 9.68
CA LEU A 119 5.33 -1.83 8.43
C LEU A 119 6.76 -2.39 8.43
N ARG A 120 7.66 -1.86 9.28
CA ARG A 120 9.04 -2.39 9.40
C ARG A 120 9.09 -3.76 10.09
N ARG A 121 8.00 -4.22 10.71
CA ARG A 121 8.00 -5.47 11.48
C ARG A 121 7.92 -6.68 10.58
N ASN A 122 8.55 -7.78 11.02
CA ASN A 122 8.57 -9.03 10.28
C ASN A 122 7.53 -10.06 10.74
N ASP A 123 6.82 -9.77 11.82
CA ASP A 123 5.85 -10.68 12.46
C ASP A 123 4.39 -10.29 12.18
N LEU A 124 4.14 -9.33 11.28
CA LEU A 124 2.81 -9.04 10.77
C LEU A 124 2.33 -10.18 9.86
N GLN A 125 1.32 -10.92 10.30
CA GLN A 125 0.71 -12.02 9.54
C GLN A 125 -0.38 -11.50 8.61
N ILE A 126 0.00 -10.70 7.61
CA ILE A 126 -0.89 -10.17 6.57
C ILE A 126 -0.21 -10.29 5.21
N ASP A 127 -0.98 -10.58 4.17
CA ASP A 127 -0.44 -10.69 2.82
C ASP A 127 0.15 -9.35 2.36
N GLU A 128 1.33 -9.39 1.76
CA GLU A 128 2.06 -8.18 1.37
C GLU A 128 1.26 -7.31 0.37
N ILE A 129 0.39 -7.93 -0.42
CA ILE A 129 -0.50 -7.21 -1.33
C ILE A 129 -1.56 -6.37 -0.59
N ASP A 130 -2.05 -6.84 0.54
CA ASP A 130 -3.00 -6.08 1.37
C ASP A 130 -2.29 -4.90 2.04
N ILE A 131 -1.03 -5.09 2.46
CA ILE A 131 -0.18 -3.99 2.93
C ILE A 131 -0.03 -2.93 1.83
N TRP A 132 0.29 -3.34 0.61
CA TRP A 132 0.42 -2.45 -0.53
C TRP A 132 -0.86 -1.66 -0.80
N ASP A 133 -2.02 -2.33 -0.88
CA ASP A 133 -3.31 -1.70 -1.13
C ASP A 133 -3.66 -0.67 -0.03
N CYS A 134 -3.40 -1.01 1.24
CA CYS A 134 -3.57 -0.10 2.37
C CYS A 134 -2.61 1.09 2.33
N LEU A 135 -1.34 0.87 1.98
CA LEU A 135 -0.32 1.91 1.88
C LEU A 135 -0.68 2.92 0.77
N ILE A 136 -1.16 2.45 -0.38
CA ILE A 136 -1.61 3.32 -1.47
C ILE A 136 -2.81 4.16 -1.03
N LYS A 137 -3.83 3.55 -0.41
CA LYS A 137 -5.01 4.28 0.10
C LYS A 137 -4.61 5.34 1.14
N TRP A 138 -3.74 4.97 2.08
CA TRP A 138 -3.20 5.90 3.08
C TRP A 138 -2.39 7.02 2.42
N GLY A 139 -1.51 6.69 1.48
CA GLY A 139 -0.67 7.65 0.76
C GLY A 139 -1.50 8.69 0.02
N ILE A 140 -2.56 8.27 -0.67
CA ILE A 140 -3.50 9.17 -1.34
C ILE A 140 -4.19 10.10 -0.33
N GLY A 141 -4.68 9.54 0.78
CA GLY A 141 -5.36 10.33 1.83
C GLY A 141 -4.45 11.34 2.53
N GLN A 142 -3.14 11.07 2.61
CA GLN A 142 -2.15 11.93 3.27
C GLN A 142 -1.44 12.90 2.33
N THR A 143 -1.62 12.79 1.01
CA THR A 143 -0.91 13.63 0.04
C THR A 143 -1.70 14.91 -0.27
N PRO A 144 -1.19 16.10 0.06
CA PRO A 144 -1.86 17.36 -0.27
C PRO A 144 -2.04 17.53 -1.78
N GLY A 145 -3.22 17.98 -2.20
CA GLY A 145 -3.56 18.18 -3.62
C GLY A 145 -4.25 16.99 -4.29
N PHE A 146 -4.32 15.83 -3.63
CA PHE A 146 -5.32 14.82 -3.95
C PHE A 146 -6.65 15.28 -3.36
N GLY A 147 -7.42 16.08 -4.12
CA GLY A 147 -8.77 16.47 -3.70
C GLY A 147 -9.61 15.24 -3.34
N ILE A 148 -10.68 15.43 -2.56
CA ILE A 148 -11.56 14.40 -1.95
C ILE A 148 -12.09 13.32 -2.94
N ARG A 149 -11.83 13.43 -4.25
CA ARG A 149 -12.29 12.52 -5.32
C ARG A 149 -11.18 11.77 -6.06
N ASN A 150 -9.92 11.82 -5.63
CA ASN A 150 -8.79 11.44 -6.48
C ASN A 150 -8.29 9.98 -6.33
N SER A 151 -9.18 9.03 -6.03
CA SER A 151 -8.87 7.60 -6.09
C SER A 151 -8.83 7.06 -7.52
N ASP A 152 -9.42 7.79 -8.49
CA ASP A 152 -9.37 7.41 -9.90
C ASP A 152 -8.03 7.83 -10.53
N ARG A 153 -7.21 6.82 -10.82
CA ARG A 153 -5.88 6.97 -11.43
C ARG A 153 -5.94 7.59 -12.83
N THR A 154 -7.08 7.52 -13.53
CA THR A 154 -7.23 8.10 -14.88
C THR A 154 -7.10 9.62 -14.89
N MET A 155 -7.34 10.26 -13.73
CA MET A 155 -7.25 11.71 -13.55
C MET A 155 -5.86 12.18 -13.10
N TRP A 156 -4.91 11.27 -12.92
CA TRP A 156 -3.60 11.60 -12.34
C TRP A 156 -2.64 12.13 -13.41
N ASN A 157 -1.96 13.22 -13.08
CA ASN A 157 -0.88 13.76 -13.90
C ASN A 157 0.48 13.49 -13.24
N LYS A 158 1.57 13.86 -13.93
CA LYS A 158 2.94 13.69 -13.41
C LYS A 158 3.12 14.30 -12.01
N LYS A 159 2.55 15.49 -11.74
CA LYS A 159 2.65 16.15 -10.43
C LYS A 159 1.96 15.35 -9.33
N SER A 160 0.83 14.71 -9.62
CA SER A 160 0.14 13.82 -8.69
C SER A 160 1.04 12.64 -8.28
N TYR A 161 1.66 11.96 -9.25
CA TYR A 161 2.59 10.87 -8.96
C TYR A 161 3.81 11.35 -8.18
N GLU A 162 4.41 12.49 -8.53
CA GLU A 162 5.55 13.04 -7.79
C GLU A 162 5.19 13.37 -6.32
N ALA A 163 4.00 13.92 -6.08
CA ALA A 163 3.54 14.20 -4.73
C ALA A 163 3.35 12.91 -3.92
N LEU A 164 2.72 11.89 -4.51
CA LEU A 164 2.53 10.60 -3.87
C LEU A 164 3.86 9.89 -3.61
N LYS A 165 4.78 9.92 -4.59
CA LYS A 165 6.15 9.42 -4.46
C LYS A 165 6.84 10.03 -3.25
N LYS A 166 6.76 11.34 -3.09
CA LYS A 166 7.34 12.05 -1.93
C LYS A 166 6.70 11.64 -0.59
N THR A 167 5.40 11.34 -0.58
CA THR A 167 4.71 10.87 0.62
C THR A 167 5.10 9.44 0.99
N LEU A 168 5.25 8.56 -0.01
CA LEU A 168 5.45 7.12 0.16
C LEU A 168 6.91 6.66 0.12
N ASN A 169 7.86 7.52 -0.22
CA ASN A 169 9.26 7.16 -0.44
C ASN A 169 9.94 6.37 0.69
N HIS A 170 9.62 6.65 1.95
CA HIS A 170 10.20 5.94 3.11
C HIS A 170 9.48 4.62 3.42
N PHE A 171 8.29 4.40 2.86
CA PHE A 171 7.47 3.21 3.09
C PHE A 171 7.65 2.17 1.99
N ILE A 172 7.84 2.58 0.72
CA ILE A 172 8.04 1.67 -0.41
C ILE A 172 9.18 0.66 -0.16
N PRO A 173 10.34 1.05 0.39
CA PRO A 173 11.42 0.10 0.68
C PRO A 173 11.09 -0.92 1.78
N LEU A 174 10.01 -0.73 2.54
CA LEU A 174 9.55 -1.69 3.54
C LEU A 174 8.68 -2.80 2.93
N ILE A 175 8.19 -2.60 1.70
CA ILE A 175 7.32 -3.55 1.02
C ILE A 175 8.13 -4.69 0.43
N ARG A 176 7.75 -5.92 0.76
CA ARG A 176 8.40 -7.14 0.27
C ARG A 176 7.81 -7.60 -1.05
N PHE A 177 8.09 -6.87 -2.11
CA PHE A 177 7.51 -7.13 -3.44
C PHE A 177 7.66 -8.56 -3.96
N VAL A 178 8.65 -9.33 -3.48
CA VAL A 178 8.84 -10.76 -3.81
C VAL A 178 7.79 -11.70 -3.19
N GLU A 179 7.10 -11.25 -2.13
CA GLU A 179 6.00 -11.98 -1.49
C GLU A 179 4.64 -11.68 -2.14
N ILE A 180 4.59 -10.74 -3.10
CA ILE A 180 3.39 -10.45 -3.90
C ILE A 180 3.28 -11.48 -5.03
N SER A 181 2.06 -11.84 -5.45
CA SER A 181 1.88 -12.74 -6.59
C SER A 181 2.16 -12.00 -7.91
N SER A 182 2.59 -12.72 -8.96
CA SER A 182 2.82 -12.08 -10.27
C SER A 182 1.56 -11.42 -10.84
N ASN A 183 0.38 -11.98 -10.58
CA ASN A 183 -0.90 -11.42 -11.03
C ASN A 183 -1.18 -10.11 -10.27
N ASP A 184 -1.06 -10.13 -8.94
CA ASP A 184 -1.27 -8.94 -8.11
C ASP A 184 -0.26 -7.84 -8.41
N TYR A 185 1.01 -8.20 -8.65
CA TYR A 185 2.01 -7.26 -9.11
C TYR A 185 1.55 -6.57 -10.40
N PHE A 186 1.13 -7.34 -11.40
CA PHE A 186 0.72 -6.80 -12.70
C PHE A 186 -0.51 -5.89 -12.60
N ASP A 187 -1.51 -6.28 -11.81
CA ASP A 187 -2.79 -5.56 -11.72
C ASP A 187 -2.77 -4.38 -10.74
N LYS A 188 -2.07 -4.52 -9.61
CA LYS A 188 -2.14 -3.58 -8.49
C LYS A 188 -0.85 -2.80 -8.24
N VAL A 189 0.33 -3.37 -8.45
CA VAL A 189 1.62 -2.70 -8.18
C VAL A 189 2.13 -1.94 -9.40
N ARG A 190 2.26 -2.62 -10.54
CA ARG A 190 2.78 -2.10 -11.81
C ARG A 190 2.17 -0.76 -12.23
N PRO A 191 0.86 -0.49 -12.05
CA PRO A 191 0.31 0.79 -12.46
C PRO A 191 0.83 2.00 -11.68
N TYR A 192 1.43 1.78 -10.51
CA TYR A 192 2.07 2.80 -9.69
C TYR A 192 3.60 2.83 -9.88
N LYS A 193 4.16 2.22 -10.94
CA LYS A 193 5.62 2.18 -11.14
C LYS A 193 6.33 3.52 -10.97
N ALA A 194 5.68 4.63 -11.34
CA ALA A 194 6.25 5.98 -11.26
C ALA A 194 6.61 6.43 -9.83
N ILE A 195 5.99 5.86 -8.79
CA ILE A 195 6.31 6.16 -7.39
C ILE A 195 7.39 5.26 -6.80
N ILE A 196 7.67 4.12 -7.44
CA ILE A 196 8.67 3.15 -6.97
C ILE A 196 10.07 3.69 -7.36
N PRO A 197 11.06 3.68 -6.44
CA PRO A 197 12.44 4.01 -6.78
C PRO A 197 13.01 3.06 -7.85
N ASP A 198 13.75 3.61 -8.82
CA ASP A 198 14.22 2.84 -9.99
C ASP A 198 15.02 1.58 -9.60
N ARG A 199 15.91 1.69 -8.61
CA ARG A 199 16.66 0.54 -8.07
C ARG A 199 15.74 -0.59 -7.58
N ILE A 200 14.69 -0.26 -6.84
CA ILE A 200 13.74 -1.27 -6.33
C ILE A 200 12.95 -1.85 -7.50
N TYR A 201 12.58 -1.01 -8.47
CA TYR A 201 11.85 -1.46 -9.65
C TYR A 201 12.67 -2.45 -10.48
N GLU A 202 13.97 -2.21 -10.69
CA GLU A 202 14.90 -3.13 -11.36
C GLU A 202 15.00 -4.47 -10.63
N GLU A 203 15.14 -4.46 -9.30
CA GLU A 203 15.18 -5.67 -8.46
C GLU A 203 13.87 -6.46 -8.57
N ILE A 204 12.72 -5.78 -8.61
CA ILE A 204 11.40 -6.39 -8.84
C ILE A 204 11.30 -7.01 -10.24
N GLU A 205 11.69 -6.26 -11.27
CA GLU A 205 11.63 -6.75 -12.65
C GLU A 205 12.53 -7.97 -12.85
N GLU A 206 13.73 -7.97 -12.27
CA GLU A 206 14.58 -9.15 -12.28
C GLU A 206 13.88 -10.33 -11.62
N PHE A 207 13.22 -10.16 -10.48
CA PHE A 207 12.52 -11.26 -9.82
C PHE A 207 11.38 -11.85 -10.67
N TYR A 208 10.48 -11.00 -11.20
CA TYR A 208 9.29 -11.47 -11.93
C TYR A 208 9.56 -11.85 -13.38
N PHE A 209 10.54 -11.23 -14.05
CA PHE A 209 10.74 -11.39 -15.50
C PHE A 209 12.01 -12.17 -15.88
N LYS A 210 12.89 -12.53 -14.93
CA LYS A 210 14.04 -13.40 -15.21
C LYS A 210 13.63 -14.82 -15.63
N ASP A 211 12.41 -15.25 -15.30
CA ASP A 211 11.85 -16.53 -15.73
C ASP A 211 11.20 -16.49 -17.13
N THR A 212 11.37 -15.40 -17.89
CA THR A 212 11.08 -15.39 -19.34
C THR A 212 11.87 -16.45 -20.11
N ARG A 213 12.98 -16.96 -19.55
CA ARG A 213 13.74 -18.11 -20.09
C ARG A 213 12.97 -19.43 -20.07
N ASN A 214 11.98 -19.57 -19.18
CA ASN A 214 11.12 -20.75 -19.07
C ASN A 214 9.66 -20.46 -19.42
N MET A 215 9.36 -19.33 -20.08
CA MET A 215 8.01 -19.11 -20.64
C MET A 215 7.68 -20.29 -21.57
N LYS A 216 6.88 -21.23 -21.06
CA LYS A 216 6.17 -22.18 -21.91
C LYS A 216 5.16 -21.35 -22.68
N ILE A 217 5.53 -20.96 -23.90
CA ILE A 217 4.54 -20.57 -24.91
C ILE A 217 3.58 -21.75 -24.97
N ASN A 218 2.37 -21.57 -24.41
CA ASN A 218 1.37 -22.62 -24.45
C ASN A 218 1.12 -22.97 -25.92
N ARG A 219 1.08 -24.27 -26.20
CA ARG A 219 0.75 -24.78 -27.53
C ARG A 219 -0.59 -24.15 -27.92
N VAL A 220 -0.60 -23.45 -29.05
CA VAL A 220 -1.79 -22.76 -29.54
C VAL A 220 -2.96 -23.74 -29.58
N VAL A 221 -3.96 -23.51 -28.72
CA VAL A 221 -5.08 -24.44 -28.49
C VAL A 221 -6.07 -24.40 -29.66
N ASN A 222 -6.10 -23.29 -30.40
CA ASN A 222 -6.91 -23.07 -31.57
C ASN A 222 -6.02 -22.64 -32.73
N SER A 223 -5.88 -23.50 -33.75
CA SER A 223 -4.99 -23.29 -34.90
C SER A 223 -5.22 -21.96 -35.60
N SER A 224 -6.44 -21.39 -35.58
CA SER A 224 -6.75 -20.09 -36.19
C SER A 224 -5.97 -18.92 -35.58
N TYR A 225 -5.37 -19.10 -34.40
CA TYR A 225 -4.49 -18.12 -33.74
C TYR A 225 -3.02 -18.54 -33.74
N ALA A 226 -2.65 -19.57 -34.51
CA ALA A 226 -1.29 -20.05 -34.61
C ALA A 226 -0.44 -19.13 -35.49
N ILE A 227 0.87 -19.18 -35.28
CA ILE A 227 1.83 -18.60 -36.22
C ILE A 227 1.73 -19.44 -37.50
N TYR A 228 1.21 -18.83 -38.56
CA TYR A 228 1.20 -19.42 -39.88
C TYR A 228 2.45 -18.95 -40.62
N ASP A 229 3.21 -19.90 -41.16
CA ASP A 229 4.10 -19.63 -42.27
C ASP A 229 3.19 -19.34 -43.49
N HIS A 230 2.86 -18.06 -43.67
CA HIS A 230 1.89 -17.67 -44.66
C HIS A 230 2.57 -17.71 -46.03
N SER A 231 2.19 -18.67 -46.88
CA SER A 231 2.86 -19.00 -48.16
C SER A 231 2.92 -17.88 -49.22
N GLY A 232 2.55 -16.64 -48.88
CA GLY A 232 2.63 -15.46 -49.75
C GLY A 232 3.23 -14.21 -49.08
N MET A 233 3.57 -14.27 -47.80
CA MET A 233 4.29 -13.20 -47.06
C MET A 233 5.50 -13.86 -46.42
N ASN A 234 6.71 -13.47 -46.81
CA ASN A 234 7.95 -14.14 -46.38
C ASN A 234 8.33 -13.86 -44.91
N GLY A 235 7.43 -14.06 -43.95
CA GLY A 235 7.75 -13.94 -42.51
C GLY A 235 6.61 -14.23 -41.53
N ILE A 236 6.80 -13.81 -40.28
CA ILE A 236 5.98 -14.22 -39.11
C ILE A 236 4.72 -13.35 -39.00
N ASN A 237 3.54 -13.97 -38.87
CA ASN A 237 2.27 -13.27 -38.68
C ASN A 237 1.60 -13.67 -37.36
N PHE A 238 1.20 -12.67 -36.56
CA PHE A 238 0.35 -12.84 -35.39
C PHE A 238 -1.00 -12.14 -35.59
N GLY A 239 -2.08 -12.80 -35.16
CA GLY A 239 -3.40 -12.17 -35.04
C GLY A 239 -4.09 -11.85 -36.36
N GLY A 240 -3.75 -12.57 -37.44
CA GLY A 240 -4.35 -12.32 -38.76
C GLY A 240 -3.85 -11.01 -39.39
N GLY A 241 -2.63 -10.58 -39.04
CA GLY A 241 -2.00 -9.36 -39.56
C GLY A 241 -1.79 -8.26 -38.54
N ASP A 242 -2.17 -8.44 -37.27
CA ASP A 242 -1.96 -7.46 -36.19
C ASP A 242 -0.47 -7.18 -35.94
N LEU A 243 0.37 -8.21 -36.11
CA LEU A 243 1.81 -8.09 -36.10
C LEU A 243 2.36 -8.92 -37.27
N VAL A 244 2.99 -8.27 -38.24
CA VAL A 244 3.59 -8.95 -39.39
C VAL A 244 5.06 -8.60 -39.45
N LEU A 245 5.92 -9.60 -39.35
CA LEU A 245 7.32 -9.49 -39.74
C LEU A 245 7.43 -9.93 -41.19
N GLU A 246 7.84 -9.03 -42.07
CA GLU A 246 8.10 -9.35 -43.48
C GLU A 246 9.50 -8.84 -43.83
N ASN A 247 10.38 -9.76 -44.23
CA ASN A 247 11.82 -9.48 -44.36
C ASN A 247 12.36 -8.91 -43.03
N ASP A 248 12.95 -7.71 -43.06
CA ASP A 248 13.52 -7.02 -41.89
C ASP A 248 12.57 -5.95 -41.32
N TYR A 249 11.28 -6.04 -41.61
CA TYR A 249 10.32 -5.02 -41.20
C TYR A 249 9.16 -5.59 -40.40
N LEU A 250 9.00 -5.07 -39.18
CA LEU A 250 7.88 -5.35 -38.30
C LEU A 250 6.76 -4.33 -38.53
N THR A 251 5.60 -4.80 -38.96
CA THR A 251 4.40 -4.00 -39.14
C THR A 251 3.41 -4.28 -38.02
N LEU A 252 2.97 -3.23 -37.34
CA LEU A 252 1.86 -3.28 -36.39
C LEU A 252 0.57 -2.80 -37.08
N SER A 253 -0.45 -3.66 -37.10
CA SER A 253 -1.79 -3.33 -37.56
C SER A 253 -2.84 -3.69 -36.50
N ARG A 254 -4.07 -3.22 -36.68
CA ARG A 254 -5.18 -3.51 -35.76
C ARG A 254 -6.35 -4.10 -36.56
N SER A 255 -6.22 -5.35 -36.95
CA SER A 255 -7.29 -6.20 -37.49
C SER A 255 -8.36 -6.53 -36.44
N GLY A 256 -8.04 -6.41 -35.16
CA GLY A 256 -9.00 -6.51 -34.05
C GLY A 256 -9.29 -7.93 -33.57
N ASN A 257 -8.40 -8.89 -33.90
CA ASN A 257 -8.55 -10.30 -33.54
C ASN A 257 -8.01 -10.66 -32.15
N TYR A 258 -7.16 -9.81 -31.55
CA TYR A 258 -6.73 -9.91 -30.16
C TYR A 258 -7.44 -8.89 -29.26
N GLU A 259 -7.75 -9.31 -28.02
CA GLU A 259 -8.52 -8.52 -27.07
C GLU A 259 -7.92 -7.12 -26.82
N ASN A 260 -8.74 -6.09 -27.05
CA ASN A 260 -8.64 -4.77 -26.42
C ASN A 260 -7.49 -3.81 -26.79
N LEU A 261 -7.13 -3.69 -28.07
CA LEU A 261 -6.53 -2.44 -28.59
C LEU A 261 -7.59 -1.38 -29.00
N ARG A 262 -8.80 -1.42 -28.44
CA ARG A 262 -9.74 -0.30 -28.51
C ARG A 262 -9.27 0.81 -27.55
N LYS A 263 -8.40 1.69 -28.05
CA LYS A 263 -8.36 3.06 -27.50
C LYS A 263 -9.74 3.71 -27.68
N ASN A 264 -10.09 4.54 -26.72
CA ASN A 264 -11.37 5.21 -26.53
C ASN A 264 -12.17 5.53 -27.82
N ARG A 265 -13.45 5.22 -27.76
CA ARG A 265 -14.42 5.15 -28.86
C ARG A 265 -14.84 6.52 -29.46
N PHE A 266 -14.02 7.56 -29.38
CA PHE A 266 -14.37 8.92 -29.84
C PHE A 266 -13.18 9.72 -30.43
N GLU A 267 -12.26 9.08 -31.13
CA GLU A 267 -11.44 9.77 -32.13
C GLU A 267 -11.71 9.13 -33.49
N PHE A 268 -12.50 9.84 -34.31
CA PHE A 268 -12.67 9.49 -35.70
C PHE A 268 -11.40 9.90 -36.46
N LEU A 269 -10.76 8.88 -37.05
CA LEU A 269 -10.01 8.89 -38.31
C LEU A 269 -8.70 9.69 -38.38
N ASP A 270 -7.61 8.95 -38.49
CA ASP A 270 -6.71 9.08 -39.64
C ASP A 270 -6.40 7.67 -40.18
N ASP A 271 -6.71 7.44 -41.45
CA ASP A 271 -6.69 6.15 -42.18
C ASP A 271 -5.26 5.70 -42.57
N SER A 272 -4.27 5.94 -41.71
CA SER A 272 -2.87 5.98 -42.15
C SER A 272 -1.82 5.42 -41.19
N TYR A 273 -2.04 4.31 -40.47
CA TYR A 273 -0.95 3.77 -39.62
C TYR A 273 -0.78 2.25 -39.68
N LYS A 274 -0.18 1.78 -40.78
CA LYS A 274 0.80 0.67 -40.67
C LYS A 274 2.08 1.29 -40.11
N ASN A 275 2.36 1.10 -38.82
CA ASN A 275 3.66 1.47 -38.28
C ASN A 275 4.64 0.36 -38.65
N GLN A 276 5.64 0.71 -39.46
CA GLN A 276 6.69 -0.20 -39.90
C GLN A 276 7.98 0.15 -39.13
N TYR A 277 8.56 -0.86 -38.50
CA TYR A 277 9.80 -0.76 -37.73
C TYR A 277 10.85 -1.63 -38.38
N GLY A 278 12.06 -1.12 -38.58
CA GLY A 278 13.20 -1.94 -38.97
C GLY A 278 13.57 -2.87 -37.82
N VAL A 279 13.79 -4.14 -38.11
CA VAL A 279 14.25 -5.13 -37.15
C VAL A 279 15.76 -5.16 -37.19
N GLU A 280 16.39 -4.84 -36.06
CA GLU A 280 17.86 -4.83 -35.94
C GLU A 280 18.43 -6.23 -35.77
N GLU A 281 17.70 -7.14 -35.11
CA GLU A 281 18.16 -8.49 -34.79
C GLU A 281 16.98 -9.46 -34.65
N ILE A 282 17.18 -10.71 -35.10
CA ILE A 282 16.22 -11.82 -34.92
C ILE A 282 16.96 -13.01 -34.32
N GLU A 283 16.52 -13.46 -33.14
CA GLU A 283 17.01 -14.69 -32.50
C GLU A 283 15.95 -15.79 -32.57
N ALA A 284 16.35 -16.99 -32.98
CA ALA A 284 15.48 -18.17 -33.03
C ALA A 284 16.03 -19.28 -32.12
N PHE A 285 15.18 -19.84 -31.27
CA PHE A 285 15.55 -20.92 -30.35
C PHE A 285 14.73 -22.17 -30.64
N SER A 286 15.41 -23.32 -30.77
CA SER A 286 14.76 -24.63 -30.83
C SER A 286 14.60 -25.20 -29.42
N VAL A 287 13.38 -25.46 -28.99
CA VAL A 287 13.14 -26.18 -27.73
C VAL A 287 13.35 -27.67 -27.99
N VAL A 288 14.50 -28.20 -27.57
CA VAL A 288 14.78 -29.64 -27.62
C VAL A 288 14.25 -30.26 -26.33
N LYS A 289 13.40 -31.30 -26.45
CA LYS A 289 12.98 -32.09 -25.31
C LYS A 289 14.18 -32.90 -24.82
N ILE A 290 14.61 -32.67 -23.59
CA ILE A 290 15.59 -33.52 -22.90
C ILE A 290 14.93 -34.86 -22.57
#